data_AF-A0A967KXH6-F1
#
_entry.id   AF-A0A967KXH6-F1
#
_cell.length_a   1.000
_cell.length_b   1.000
_cell.length_c   1.000
_cell.angle_alpha   90.00
_cell.angle_beta   90.00
_cell.angle_gamma   90.00
#
_symmetry.space_group_name_H-M   'P 1'
#
loop_
_entity.id
_entity.type
_entity.pdbx_description
1 polymer ?
#
loop_
_entity_poly.entity_id
_entity_poly.type
_entity_poly.pdbx_seq_one_letter_code
_entity_poly.pdbx_strand_id
1 'polypeptide(L)' 'RNDMRTSFHPDQFILLSSPNPEVTRRSIADLRYHTEVAKWVNADVINIHAGGVYGDKDKALQRLVRGIRSL' A
#
# COMPACT_ATOMS: atom_id res chain seq x y z
N ARG A 1 -16.74 -10.85 -23.04
CA ARG A 1 -15.80 -10.30 -22.03
C ARG A 1 -14.81 -9.43 -22.80
N ASN A 2 -14.61 -8.16 -22.44
CA ASN A 2 -13.95 -7.14 -23.30
C ASN A 2 -12.42 -7.04 -23.13
N ASP A 3 -11.79 -8.07 -22.57
CA ASP A 3 -10.34 -8.12 -22.29
C ASP A 3 -9.77 -6.85 -21.61
N MET A 4 -10.55 -6.27 -20.69
CA MET A 4 -10.14 -5.08 -19.95
C MET A 4 -9.34 -5.49 -18.72
N ARG A 5 -8.18 -4.88 -18.55
CA ARG A 5 -7.37 -4.99 -17.34
C ARG A 5 -7.71 -3.88 -16.36
N THR A 6 -8.06 -4.23 -15.13
CA THR A 6 -8.41 -3.28 -14.07
C THR A 6 -7.37 -3.27 -12.96
N SER A 7 -7.28 -2.16 -12.24
CA SER A 7 -6.34 -1.94 -11.14
C SER A 7 -6.92 -1.01 -10.10
N PHE A 8 -6.36 -1.02 -8.90
CA PHE A 8 -6.63 -0.05 -7.85
C PHE A 8 -5.44 0.86 -7.58
N HIS A 9 -5.74 2.05 -7.12
CA HIS A 9 -4.79 2.98 -6.55
C HIS A 9 -5.39 3.53 -5.25
N PRO A 10 -5.06 2.91 -4.10
CA PRO A 10 -5.49 3.42 -2.80
C PRO A 10 -5.04 4.87 -2.58
N ASP A 11 -5.70 5.56 -1.66
CA ASP A 11 -5.43 6.96 -1.40
C ASP A 11 -4.05 7.19 -0.72
N GLN A 12 -3.73 8.46 -0.52
CA GLN A 12 -2.46 8.93 0.07
C GLN A 12 -2.25 8.59 1.56
N PHE A 13 -3.26 8.04 2.25
CA PHE A 13 -3.14 7.65 3.65
C PHE A 13 -2.56 6.23 3.84
N ILE A 14 -2.34 5.49 2.75
CA ILE A 14 -1.53 4.27 2.75
C ILE A 14 -0.04 4.63 2.85
N LEU A 15 0.52 4.54 4.06
CA LEU A 15 1.85 5.04 4.41
C LEU A 15 2.70 3.97 5.11
N LEU A 16 3.19 3.00 4.34
CA LEU A 16 4.09 1.94 4.83
C LEU A 16 5.47 2.46 5.28
N SER A 17 5.85 3.67 4.88
CA SER A 17 7.08 4.34 5.32
C SER A 17 6.90 5.20 6.57
N SER A 18 5.70 5.22 7.18
CA SER A 18 5.40 6.06 8.34
C SER A 18 6.29 5.71 9.55
N PRO A 19 6.82 6.71 10.27
CA PRO A 19 7.49 6.47 11.55
C PRO A 19 6.50 6.09 12.66
N ASN A 20 5.19 6.33 12.47
CA ASN A 20 4.16 5.93 13.40
C ASN A 20 3.71 4.48 13.12
N PRO A 21 3.94 3.53 14.05
CA PRO A 21 3.59 2.13 13.84
C PRO A 21 2.08 1.91 13.68
N GLU A 22 1.23 2.73 14.32
CA GLU A 22 -0.22 2.62 14.20
C GLU A 22 -0.71 3.02 12.80
N VAL A 23 -0.10 4.04 12.18
CA VAL A 23 -0.38 4.41 10.78
C VAL A 23 -0.03 3.24 9.87
N THR A 24 1.17 2.66 10.02
CA THR A 24 1.60 1.51 9.21
C THR A 24 0.64 0.33 9.37
N ARG A 25 0.23 0.02 10.61
CA ARG A 25 -0.73 -1.06 10.90
C ARG A 25 -2.07 -0.84 10.20
N ARG A 26 -2.60 0.39 10.21
CA ARG A 26 -3.86 0.73 9.52
C ARG A 26 -3.70 0.66 8.01
N SER A 27 -2.61 1.17 7.45
CA SER A 27 -2.32 1.05 6.01
C SER A 27 -2.26 -0.41 5.54
N ILE A 28 -1.70 -1.31 6.36
CA ILE A 28 -1.72 -2.76 6.08
C ILE A 28 -3.15 -3.31 6.08
N ALA A 29 -3.98 -2.95 7.06
CA ALA A 29 -5.37 -3.38 7.11
C ALA A 29 -6.16 -2.91 5.87
N ASP A 30 -5.97 -1.66 5.44
CA ASP A 30 -6.61 -1.13 4.25
C ASP A 30 -6.12 -1.79 2.96
N LEU A 31 -4.82 -2.14 2.87
CA LEU A 31 -4.30 -2.90 1.72
C LEU A 31 -4.85 -4.32 1.66
N ARG A 32 -5.08 -4.96 2.81
CA ARG A 32 -5.78 -6.26 2.86
C ARG A 32 -7.22 -6.11 2.37
N TYR A 33 -7.92 -5.06 2.78
CA TYR A 33 -9.26 -4.75 2.26
C TYR A 33 -9.27 -4.55 0.74
N HIS A 34 -8.37 -3.72 0.19
CA HIS A 34 -8.26 -3.52 -1.25
C HIS A 34 -7.95 -4.83 -2.00
N THR A 35 -7.16 -5.72 -1.41
CA THR A 35 -6.87 -7.05 -1.98
C THR A 35 -8.12 -7.92 -2.06
N GLU A 36 -8.98 -7.91 -1.04
CA GLU A 36 -10.24 -8.65 -1.07
C GLU A 36 -11.18 -8.11 -2.15
N VAL A 37 -11.35 -6.79 -2.23
CA VAL A 37 -12.18 -6.17 -3.27
C VAL A 37 -11.62 -6.44 -4.67
N ALA A 38 -10.29 -6.39 -4.84
CA ALA A 38 -9.63 -6.65 -6.12
C ALA A 38 -9.91 -8.07 -6.62
N LYS A 39 -9.93 -9.06 -5.71
CA LYS A 39 -10.30 -10.45 -6.05
C LYS A 39 -11.76 -10.54 -6.54
N TRP A 40 -12.69 -9.81 -5.91
CA TRP A 40 -14.11 -9.86 -6.29
C TRP A 40 -14.36 -9.29 -7.68
N VAL A 41 -13.63 -8.24 -8.06
CA VAL A 41 -13.81 -7.57 -9.35
C VAL A 41 -12.80 -7.98 -10.41
N ASN A 42 -11.93 -8.96 -10.10
CA ASN A 42 -10.85 -9.43 -10.96
C ASN A 42 -9.93 -8.27 -11.42
N ALA A 43 -9.48 -7.45 -10.47
CA ALA A 43 -8.44 -6.44 -10.68
C ALA A 43 -7.06 -7.05 -10.42
N ASP A 44 -6.12 -6.73 -11.31
CA ASP A 44 -4.82 -7.40 -11.37
C ASP A 44 -3.75 -6.74 -10.50
N VAL A 45 -3.88 -5.44 -10.25
CA VAL A 45 -2.80 -4.62 -9.68
C VAL A 45 -3.34 -3.66 -8.65
N ILE A 46 -2.61 -3.51 -7.54
CA ILE A 46 -2.80 -2.44 -6.56
C ILE A 46 -1.52 -1.60 -6.57
N ASN A 47 -1.62 -0.38 -7.10
CA ASN A 47 -0.52 0.57 -7.16
C ASN A 47 -0.49 1.40 -5.88
N ILE A 48 0.67 1.50 -5.23
CA ILE A 48 0.86 2.33 -4.03
C ILE A 48 2.04 3.28 -4.19
N HIS A 49 2.00 4.40 -3.48
CA HIS A 49 3.17 5.25 -3.32
C HIS A 49 4.10 4.74 -2.22
N ALA A 50 5.37 5.12 -2.29
CA ALA A 50 6.37 4.85 -1.24
C ALA A 50 6.08 5.59 0.09
N GLY A 51 5.14 6.54 0.09
CA GLY A 51 4.80 7.40 1.22
C GLY A 51 5.77 8.56 1.43
N GLY A 52 5.82 9.09 2.66
CA GLY A 52 6.59 10.29 2.99
C GLY A 52 8.08 10.05 3.26
N VAL A 53 8.89 11.09 3.07
CA VAL A 53 10.33 11.07 3.38
C VAL A 53 10.60 11.24 4.88
N TYR A 54 9.73 11.93 5.62
CA TYR A 54 9.86 12.18 7.06
C TYR A 54 11.26 12.68 7.49
N GLY A 55 11.87 13.54 6.67
CA GLY A 55 13.18 14.14 6.92
C GLY A 55 14.40 13.25 6.63
N ASP A 56 14.21 11.95 6.36
CA ASP A 56 15.31 11.00 6.13
C ASP A 56 14.88 9.92 5.13
N LYS A 57 15.33 10.09 3.87
CA LYS A 57 14.93 9.23 2.74
C LYS A 57 15.37 7.78 2.94
N ASP A 58 16.57 7.55 3.44
CA ASP A 58 17.10 6.19 3.61
C ASP A 58 16.33 5.46 4.70
N LYS A 59 16.06 6.10 5.84
CA LYS A 59 15.21 5.50 6.88
C LYS A 59 13.76 5.30 6.41
N ALA A 60 13.22 6.20 5.59
CA ALA A 60 11.87 6.04 5.02
C ALA A 60 11.79 4.82 4.10
N LEU A 61 12.78 4.61 3.24
CA LEU A 61 12.86 3.41 2.39
C LEU A 61 13.04 2.13 3.21
N GLN A 62 13.84 2.17 4.29
CA GLN A 62 13.96 1.02 5.19
C GLN A 62 12.63 0.67 5.88
N ARG A 63 11.85 1.69 6.31
CA ARG A 63 10.50 1.47 6.86
C ARG A 63 9.56 0.89 5.81
N LEU A 64 9.56 1.44 4.59
CA LEU A 64 8.78 0.93 3.47
C LEU A 64 9.07 -0.56 3.21
N VAL A 65 10.35 -0.94 3.12
CA VAL A 65 10.76 -2.34 2.91
C VAL A 65 10.24 -3.24 4.03
N ARG A 66 10.32 -2.80 5.29
CA ARG A 66 9.76 -3.56 6.43
C ARG A 66 8.24 -3.69 6.33
N GLY A 67 7.54 -2.60 5.99
CA GLY A 67 6.09 -2.60 5.79
C GLY A 67 5.67 -3.57 4.69
N ILE A 68 6.32 -3.54 3.52
CA ILE A 68 6.06 -4.46 2.41
C ILE A 68 6.27 -5.92 2.82
N ARG A 69 7.36 -6.22 3.55
CA ARG A 69 7.65 -7.58 4.05
C ARG A 69 6.64 -8.10 5.08
N SER A 70 5.82 -7.22 5.66
CA SER A 70 4.78 -7.59 6.63
C SER A 70 3.38 -7.79 6.03
N LEU A 71 3.24 -7.57 4.71
CA LEU A 71 1.99 -7.81 3.98
C LEU A 71 1.73 -9.31 3.79
#